data_AF-A0A7K0UXT5-F1
#
_entry.id   AF-A0A7K0UXT5-F1
#
_cell.length_a   1.000
_cell.length_b   1.000
_cell.length_c   1.000
_cell.angle_alpha   90.00
_cell.angle_beta   90.00
_cell.angle_gamma   90.00
#
_symmetry.space_group_name_H-M   'P 1'
#
loop_
_entity.id
_entity.type
_entity.pdbx_description
1 polymer ?
#
loop_
_entity_poly.entity_id
_entity_poly.type
_entity_poly.pdbx_seq_one_letter_code
_entity_poly.pdbx_strand_id
1 'polypeptide(L)' 'MAQSKDHPAEFRHIDDMDWETLRFPGQHSKMLFHPRPERPTEPNAGFVRYEAGAHHPL' A
#
# COMPACT_ATOMS: atom_id res chain seq x y z
N MET A 1 -17.59 -22.43 19.81
CA MET A 1 -16.39 -21.57 19.90
C MET A 1 -16.72 -20.26 19.22
N ALA A 2 -16.40 -19.10 19.82
CA ALA A 2 -16.61 -17.83 19.13
C ALA A 2 -15.68 -17.77 17.91
N GLN A 3 -16.21 -17.47 16.72
CA GLN A 3 -15.37 -17.19 15.56
C GLN A 3 -14.55 -15.94 15.87
N SER A 4 -13.23 -16.01 15.61
CA SER A 4 -12.40 -14.81 15.62
C SER A 4 -12.96 -13.81 14.60
N LYS A 5 -13.13 -12.56 15.02
CA LYS A 5 -13.51 -11.46 14.13
C LYS A 5 -12.33 -10.94 13.31
N ASP A 6 -11.12 -11.38 13.66
CA ASP A 6 -9.90 -10.94 13.01
C ASP A 6 -9.66 -11.72 11.73
N HIS A 7 -9.21 -11.01 10.71
CA HIS A 7 -8.78 -11.63 9.46
C HIS A 7 -7.48 -12.42 9.67
N PRO A 8 -7.26 -13.51 8.89
CA PRO A 8 -5.98 -14.18 8.86
C PRO A 8 -4.87 -13.24 8.36
N ALA A 9 -3.63 -13.55 8.72
CA ALA A 9 -2.48 -12.82 8.17
C ALA A 9 -2.38 -13.01 6.64
N GLU A 10 -2.08 -11.92 5.95
CA GLU A 10 -1.83 -11.89 4.51
C GLU A 10 -0.42 -11.42 4.22
N PHE A 11 0.18 -12.00 3.18
CA PHE A 11 1.57 -11.76 2.81
C PHE A 11 1.63 -11.49 1.31
N ARG A 12 2.44 -10.50 0.92
CA ARG A 12 2.74 -10.15 -0.46
C ARG A 12 4.24 -9.94 -0.60
N HIS A 13 4.84 -10.51 -1.64
CA HIS A 13 6.25 -10.33 -1.93
C HIS A 13 6.46 -9.14 -2.86
N ILE A 14 7.47 -8.31 -2.58
CA ILE A 14 7.67 -7.05 -3.31
C ILE A 14 8.05 -7.27 -4.78
N ASP A 15 8.69 -8.39 -5.09
CA ASP A 15 9.17 -8.70 -6.44
C ASP A 15 8.04 -9.17 -7.37
N ASP A 16 6.87 -9.50 -6.82
CA ASP A 16 5.67 -9.88 -7.59
C ASP A 16 4.87 -8.64 -8.04
N MET A 17 5.41 -7.45 -7.84
CA MET A 17 4.72 -6.18 -8.06
C MET A 17 5.60 -5.21 -8.84
N ASP A 18 4.99 -4.47 -9.76
CA ASP A 18 5.66 -3.39 -10.46
C ASP A 18 5.64 -2.09 -9.66
N TRP A 19 6.58 -1.20 -9.97
CA TRP A 19 6.53 0.18 -9.47
C TRP A 19 5.48 0.95 -10.26
N GLU A 20 4.53 1.54 -9.54
CA GLU A 20 3.47 2.37 -10.12
C GLU A 20 3.59 3.81 -9.62
N THR A 21 3.04 4.76 -10.37
CA THR A 21 2.90 6.15 -9.90
C THR A 21 2.08 6.19 -8.62
N LEU A 22 2.61 6.77 -7.54
CA LEU A 22 1.91 6.88 -6.26
C LEU A 22 0.78 7.91 -6.30
N ARG A 23 1.14 9.19 -6.47
CA ARG A 23 0.19 10.30 -6.47
C ARG A 23 0.67 11.48 -7.30
N PHE A 24 1.93 11.87 -7.12
CA PHE A 24 2.50 13.03 -7.81
C PHE A 24 3.66 12.61 -8.72
N PRO A 25 4.03 13.44 -9.73
CA PRO A 25 5.16 13.16 -10.60
C PRO A 25 6.45 12.86 -9.83
N GLY A 26 7.20 11.86 -10.28
CA GLY A 26 8.44 11.39 -9.63
C GLY A 26 8.23 10.60 -8.34
N GLN A 27 6.98 10.35 -7.92
CA GLN A 27 6.67 9.49 -6.77
C GLN A 27 6.18 8.13 -7.26
N HIS A 28 6.90 7.08 -6.89
CA HIS A 28 6.56 5.70 -7.24
C HIS A 28 6.26 4.90 -5.98
N SER A 29 5.42 3.88 -6.10
CA SER A 29 5.09 2.99 -4.99
C SER A 29 4.87 1.55 -5.42
N LYS A 30 5.06 0.66 -4.45
CA LYS A 30 4.49 -0.69 -4.42
C LYS A 30 3.56 -0.73 -3.22
N MET A 31 2.27 -0.53 -3.44
CA MET A 31 1.28 -0.52 -2.36
C MET A 31 0.79 -1.93 -2.08
N LEU A 32 1.32 -2.56 -1.02
CA LEU A 32 1.02 -3.94 -0.67
C LEU A 32 -0.44 -4.08 -0.22
N PHE A 33 -0.91 -3.12 0.57
CA PHE A 33 -2.26 -3.07 1.13
C PHE A 33 -2.86 -1.68 0.99
N HIS A 34 -4.17 -1.64 0.71
CA HIS A 34 -4.95 -0.42 0.66
C HIS A 34 -6.32 -0.68 1.31
N PRO A 35 -6.84 0.22 2.16
CA PRO A 35 -8.16 0.06 2.76
C PRO A 35 -9.23 -0.19 1.69
N ARG A 36 -10.09 -1.17 1.93
CA ARG A 36 -11.25 -1.48 1.08
C ARG A 36 -12.55 -1.28 1.87
N PRO A 37 -13.69 -0.95 1.22
CA PRO A 37 -14.96 -0.80 1.93
C PRO A 37 -15.34 -2.02 2.80
N GLU A 38 -15.04 -3.23 2.31
CA GLU A 38 -15.32 -4.48 3.01
C GLU A 38 -14.29 -4.79 4.11
N ARG A 39 -13.14 -4.11 4.10
CA ARG A 39 -12.03 -4.28 5.05
C ARG A 39 -11.48 -2.91 5.47
N PRO A 40 -12.25 -2.13 6.24
CA PRO A 40 -11.94 -0.74 6.52
C PRO A 40 -10.72 -0.54 7.43
N THR A 41 -10.31 -1.59 8.15
CA THR A 41 -9.14 -1.58 9.03
C THR A 41 -7.88 -2.14 8.37
N GLU A 42 -7.95 -2.54 7.10
CA GLU A 42 -6.76 -2.93 6.35
C GLU A 42 -5.81 -1.73 6.25
N PRO A 43 -4.51 -1.89 6.58
CA PRO A 43 -3.60 -0.77 6.57
C PRO A 43 -3.37 -0.27 5.14
N ASN A 44 -3.16 1.04 5.00
CA ASN A 44 -2.57 1.59 3.80
C ASN A 44 -1.05 1.48 3.93
N ALA A 45 -0.47 0.43 3.34
CA ALA A 45 0.93 0.08 3.56
C ALA A 45 1.63 -0.32 2.27
N GLY A 46 2.83 0.20 2.08
CA GLY A 46 3.62 -0.02 0.88
C GLY A 46 5.02 0.54 0.98
N PHE A 47 5.80 0.31 -0.07
CA PHE A 47 7.08 0.96 -0.27
C PHE A 47 6.91 2.16 -1.18
N VAL A 48 7.65 3.22 -0.89
CA VAL A 48 7.65 4.44 -1.68
C VAL A 48 9.07 4.75 -2.14
N ARG A 49 9.20 5.23 -3.37
CA ARG A 49 10.45 5.72 -3.95
C ARG A 49 10.20 7.09 -4.55
N TYR A 50 10.97 8.06 -4.10
CA TYR A 50 10.93 9.43 -4.58
C TYR A 50 12.14 9.69 -5.47
N GLU A 51 11.89 10.16 -6.68
CA GLU A 51 12.93 10.71 -7.54
C GLU A 51 13.45 12.03 -6.96
N ALA A 52 14.66 12.42 -7.34
CA ALA A 52 15.22 13.70 -6.94
C ALA A 52 14.32 14.85 -7.42
N GLY A 53 13.92 15.74 -6.50
CA GLY A 53 13.02 16.86 -6.80
C GLY A 53 11.52 16.53 -6.71
N ALA A 54 11.15 15.27 -6.48
CA ALA A 54 9.77 14.90 -6.20
C ALA A 54 9.30 15.59 -4.91
N HIS A 55 8.12 16.20 -4.96
CA HIS A 55 7.54 16.94 -3.84
C HIS A 55 6.03 16.77 -3.79
N HIS A 56 5.44 17.11 -2.65
CA HIS A 56 4.00 17.24 -2.52
C HIS A 56 3.65 18.72 -2.74
N PRO A 57 2.58 19.02 -3.47
CA PRO A 57 2.07 20.39 -3.53
C PRO A 57 1.64 20.84 -2.14
N LEU A 58 1.82 22.14 -1.88
CA LEU A 58 1.31 22.81 -0.68
C LEU A 58 -0.17 23.15 -0.82
#